data_AF-A0A2P2GMQ6-F1
#
_entry.id   AF-A0A2P2GMQ6-F1
#
_cell.length_a   1.000
_cell.length_b   1.000
_cell.length_c   1.000
_cell.angle_alpha   90.00
_cell.angle_beta   90.00
_cell.angle_gamma   90.00
#
_symmetry.space_group_name_H-M   'P 1'
#
loop_
_entity.id
_entity.type
_entity.pdbx_description
1 polymer ?
#
loop_
_entity_poly.entity_id
_entity_poly.type
_entity_poly.pdbx_seq_one_letter_code
_entity_poly.pdbx_strand_id
1 'polypeptide(L)'
;PETARALGVEAGDRVPLTRARETVLRLRAGKGMVLDPEDHDTWSAGSFFTNPILTIEAFDAFAAKARARLGDEVAPPAFPTTDGQVKTSAAWLIDKAGFVKGYGTGPVRISTKHTLALTNRGEATTEDLLALAREVVAGVRDAFGVTLVNEPVTVGVAL
;
A
#
# COMPACT_ATOMS: atom_id res chain seq x y z
N PRO A 1 1.29 -2.24 -17.44
CA PRO A 1 1.99 -2.33 -16.13
C PRO A 1 3.12 -1.29 -16.03
N GLU A 2 3.42 -0.77 -14.84
CA GLU A 2 4.39 0.33 -14.66
C GLU A 2 5.80 -0.01 -15.18
N THR A 3 6.31 -1.20 -14.89
CA THR A 3 7.64 -1.64 -15.35
C THR A 3 7.73 -1.71 -16.87
N ALA A 4 6.70 -2.24 -17.54
CA ALA A 4 6.64 -2.33 -19.00
C ALA A 4 6.68 -0.93 -19.64
N ARG A 5 5.88 -0.01 -19.10
CA ARG A 5 5.89 1.41 -19.50
C ARG A 5 7.26 2.07 -19.28
N ALA A 6 7.91 1.82 -18.14
CA ALA A 6 9.24 2.35 -17.85
C ALA A 6 10.35 1.77 -18.76
N LEU A 7 10.12 0.59 -19.32
CA LEU A 7 10.98 -0.07 -20.30
C LEU A 7 10.64 0.31 -21.75
N GLY A 8 9.51 0.96 -22.00
CA GLY A 8 9.01 1.25 -23.35
C GLY A 8 8.66 -0.02 -24.13
N VAL A 9 8.08 -1.02 -23.44
CA VAL A 9 7.65 -2.31 -24.01
C VAL A 9 6.24 -2.67 -23.54
N GLU A 10 5.64 -3.68 -24.15
CA GLU A 10 4.33 -4.20 -23.73
C GLU A 10 4.46 -5.28 -22.64
N ALA A 11 3.36 -5.53 -21.94
CA ALA A 11 3.32 -6.61 -20.95
C ALA A 11 3.43 -7.98 -21.64
N GLY A 12 4.45 -8.75 -21.28
CA GLY A 12 4.73 -10.07 -21.88
C GLY A 12 5.97 -10.08 -22.78
N ASP A 13 6.46 -8.90 -23.19
CA ASP A 13 7.67 -8.78 -23.99
C ASP A 13 8.92 -9.23 -23.20
N ARG A 14 9.90 -9.77 -23.93
CA ARG A 14 11.21 -10.13 -23.37
C ARG A 14 12.18 -8.98 -23.54
N VAL A 15 12.92 -8.67 -22.48
CA VAL A 15 13.99 -7.67 -22.48
C VAL A 15 15.27 -8.27 -21.88
N PRO A 16 16.45 -7.69 -22.12
CA PRO A 16 17.67 -8.10 -21.43
C PRO A 16 17.50 -8.03 -19.91
N LEU A 17 17.96 -9.07 -19.21
CA LEU A 17 17.80 -9.20 -17.75
C LEU A 17 18.43 -8.01 -16.99
N THR A 18 19.59 -7.54 -17.43
CA THR A 18 20.27 -6.38 -16.84
C THR A 18 19.39 -5.12 -16.90
N ARG A 19 18.80 -4.85 -18.07
CA ARG A 19 17.88 -3.72 -18.27
C ARG A 19 16.62 -3.83 -17.41
N ALA A 20 16.07 -5.03 -17.30
CA ALA A 20 14.92 -5.29 -16.41
C ALA A 20 15.30 -5.01 -14.94
N ARG A 21 16.44 -5.56 -14.49
CA ARG A 21 16.94 -5.38 -13.12
C ARG A 21 17.15 -3.91 -12.79
N GLU A 22 17.88 -3.17 -13.62
CA GLU A 22 18.16 -1.75 -13.42
C GLU A 22 16.87 -0.91 -13.34
N THR A 23 15.93 -1.20 -14.24
CA THR A 23 14.64 -0.49 -14.25
C THR A 23 13.84 -0.78 -12.98
N VAL A 24 13.79 -2.05 -12.55
CA VAL A 24 13.10 -2.45 -11.32
C VAL A 24 13.75 -1.80 -10.09
N LEU A 25 15.07 -1.83 -9.98
CA LEU A 25 15.80 -1.20 -8.87
C LEU A 25 15.50 0.30 -8.80
N ARG A 26 15.54 1.01 -9.94
CA ARG A 26 15.20 2.43 -10.01
C ARG A 26 13.75 2.71 -9.58
N LEU A 27 12.79 1.94 -10.07
CA LEU A 27 11.37 2.09 -9.70
C LEU A 27 11.15 1.82 -8.20
N ARG A 28 11.84 0.83 -7.63
CA ARG A 28 11.76 0.50 -6.21
C ARG A 28 12.44 1.57 -5.35
N ALA A 29 13.59 2.08 -5.74
CA ALA A 29 14.28 3.16 -5.03
C ALA A 29 13.41 4.43 -4.98
N GLY A 30 12.72 4.77 -6.09
CA GLY A 30 11.74 5.86 -6.13
C GLY A 30 10.54 5.69 -5.18
N LYS A 31 10.33 4.48 -4.64
CA LYS A 31 9.27 4.14 -3.67
C LYS A 31 9.80 3.86 -2.26
N GLY A 32 11.10 4.06 -1.99
CA GLY A 32 11.72 3.68 -0.72
C GLY A 32 11.78 2.16 -0.49
N MET A 33 11.73 1.36 -1.56
CA MET A 33 11.67 -0.11 -1.52
C MET A 33 13.01 -0.78 -1.85
N VAL A 34 14.09 0.00 -1.79
CA VAL A 34 15.49 -0.45 -1.79
C VAL A 34 16.11 0.17 -0.55
N LEU A 35 16.80 -0.64 0.27
CA LEU A 35 17.37 -0.17 1.53
C LEU A 35 18.43 0.91 1.30
N ASP A 36 18.31 1.99 2.05
CA ASP A 36 19.25 3.12 2.08
C ASP A 36 19.31 3.66 3.51
N PRO A 37 20.44 3.47 4.23
CA PRO A 37 20.55 3.84 5.64
C PRO A 37 20.39 5.35 5.89
N GLU A 38 20.64 6.20 4.89
CA GLU A 38 20.49 7.66 5.00
C GLU A 38 19.06 8.14 4.75
N ASP A 39 18.19 7.26 4.24
CA ASP A 39 16.80 7.56 3.93
C ASP A 39 15.84 6.81 4.86
N HIS A 40 15.26 7.55 5.81
CA HIS A 40 14.26 7.02 6.74
C HIS A 40 12.98 6.53 6.04
N ASP A 41 12.70 6.88 4.78
CA ASP A 41 11.60 6.23 4.05
C ASP A 41 11.88 4.76 3.70
N THR A 42 13.12 4.30 3.85
CA THR A 42 13.49 2.88 3.68
C THR A 42 13.52 2.09 4.98
N TRP A 43 13.39 2.78 6.13
CA TRP A 43 13.35 2.18 7.46
C TRP A 43 11.96 1.63 7.76
N SER A 44 11.59 0.59 7.03
CA SER A 44 10.27 -0.05 7.07
C SER A 44 10.39 -1.56 6.92
N ALA A 45 9.27 -2.27 7.12
CA ALA A 45 9.12 -3.67 6.72
C ALA A 45 8.54 -3.81 5.30
N GLY A 46 8.74 -2.80 4.43
CA GLY A 46 8.11 -2.74 3.11
C GLY A 46 6.63 -2.36 3.19
N SER A 47 5.81 -2.95 2.32
CA SER A 47 4.36 -2.74 2.38
C SER A 47 3.82 -3.36 3.66
N PHE A 48 3.23 -2.53 4.53
CA PHE A 48 2.73 -2.99 5.81
C PHE A 48 1.40 -3.74 5.69
N PHE A 49 0.58 -3.43 4.69
CA PHE A 49 -0.73 -4.05 4.49
C PHE A 49 -0.78 -4.79 3.16
N THR A 50 -1.35 -5.99 3.19
CA THR A 50 -1.66 -6.76 1.97
C THR A 50 -2.82 -6.12 1.20
N ASN A 51 -2.84 -6.31 -0.11
CA ASN A 51 -3.97 -5.90 -0.94
C ASN A 51 -5.19 -6.79 -0.63
N PRO A 52 -6.34 -6.23 -0.18
CA PRO A 52 -7.50 -7.03 0.18
C PRO A 52 -8.03 -7.79 -1.03
N ILE A 53 -8.45 -9.03 -0.80
CA ILE A 53 -9.21 -9.84 -1.75
C ILE A 53 -10.63 -9.94 -1.20
N LEU A 54 -11.60 -9.49 -1.98
CA LEU A 54 -13.00 -9.34 -1.57
C LEU A 54 -13.88 -10.24 -2.41
N THR A 55 -14.97 -10.74 -1.84
CA THR A 55 -16.07 -11.30 -2.64
C THR A 55 -16.68 -10.19 -3.52
N ILE A 56 -17.45 -10.57 -4.53
CA ILE A 56 -18.14 -9.61 -5.40
C ILE A 56 -19.06 -8.70 -4.58
N GLU A 57 -19.82 -9.27 -3.64
CA GLU A 57 -20.75 -8.53 -2.78
C GLU A 57 -20.00 -7.53 -1.88
N ALA A 58 -18.87 -7.95 -1.32
CA ALA A 58 -18.04 -7.08 -0.49
C ALA A 58 -17.40 -5.96 -1.32
N PHE A 59 -16.99 -6.26 -2.56
CA PHE A 59 -16.44 -5.25 -3.47
C PHE A 59 -17.51 -4.23 -3.88
N ASP A 60 -18.74 -4.66 -4.17
CA ASP A 60 -19.85 -3.76 -4.53
C ASP A 60 -20.23 -2.84 -3.36
N ALA A 61 -20.29 -3.39 -2.14
CA ALA A 61 -20.52 -2.60 -0.93
C ALA A 61 -19.41 -1.57 -0.70
N PHE A 62 -18.15 -1.98 -0.89
CA PHE A 62 -17.00 -1.08 -0.86
C PHE A 62 -17.12 0.02 -1.93
N ALA A 63 -17.42 -0.33 -3.18
CA ALA A 63 -17.52 0.61 -4.28
C ALA A 63 -18.66 1.62 -4.07
N ALA A 64 -19.79 1.20 -3.50
CA ALA A 64 -20.87 2.10 -3.11
C ALA A 64 -20.42 3.12 -2.04
N LYS A 65 -19.71 2.67 -1.00
CA LYS A 65 -19.14 3.56 0.03
C LYS A 65 -18.11 4.53 -0.55
N ALA A 66 -17.27 4.05 -1.47
CA ALA A 66 -16.29 4.88 -2.16
C ALA A 66 -16.97 6.01 -2.97
N ARG A 67 -18.01 5.70 -3.74
CA ARG A 67 -18.78 6.71 -4.49
C ARG A 67 -19.49 7.69 -3.56
N ALA A 68 -20.13 7.22 -2.51
CA ALA A 68 -20.78 8.07 -1.52
C ALA A 68 -19.79 9.06 -0.85
N ARG A 69 -18.53 8.64 -0.64
CA ARG A 69 -17.49 9.47 -0.01
C ARG A 69 -16.76 10.39 -0.98
N LEU A 70 -16.46 9.92 -2.19
CA LEU A 70 -15.51 10.55 -3.12
C LEU A 70 -16.16 11.08 -4.41
N GLY A 71 -17.46 10.82 -4.60
CA GLY A 71 -18.23 11.17 -5.79
C GLY A 71 -18.44 9.97 -6.74
N ASP A 72 -19.51 10.03 -7.54
CA ASP A 72 -19.97 8.93 -8.38
C ASP A 72 -18.98 8.52 -9.48
N GLU A 73 -18.13 9.46 -9.92
CA GLU A 73 -17.10 9.25 -10.95
C GLU A 73 -15.90 8.42 -10.44
N VAL A 74 -15.84 8.14 -9.13
CA VAL A 74 -14.72 7.37 -8.58
C VAL A 74 -14.80 5.91 -9.05
N ALA A 75 -13.70 5.41 -9.60
CA ALA A 75 -13.52 4.01 -9.97
C ALA A 75 -12.47 3.36 -9.05
N PRO A 76 -12.90 2.62 -8.00
CA PRO A 76 -11.98 1.89 -7.16
C PRO A 76 -11.20 0.84 -7.96
N PRO A 77 -9.89 0.63 -7.70
CA PRO A 77 -9.11 -0.39 -8.38
C PRO A 77 -9.71 -1.78 -8.17
N ALA A 78 -10.00 -2.48 -9.26
CA ALA A 78 -10.53 -3.83 -9.28
C ALA A 78 -9.60 -4.73 -10.12
N PHE A 79 -9.10 -5.81 -9.52
CA PHE A 79 -8.28 -6.80 -10.20
C PHE A 79 -8.92 -8.18 -9.96
N PRO A 80 -9.64 -8.74 -10.95
CA PRO A 80 -10.25 -10.06 -10.83
C PRO A 80 -9.20 -11.13 -10.50
N THR A 81 -9.55 -12.05 -9.61
CA THR A 81 -8.75 -13.26 -9.32
C THR A 81 -9.31 -14.46 -10.10
N THR A 82 -8.57 -15.56 -10.12
CA THR A 82 -9.01 -16.82 -10.74
C THR A 82 -10.22 -17.44 -10.06
N ASP A 83 -10.44 -17.12 -8.79
CA ASP A 83 -11.42 -17.78 -7.91
C ASP A 83 -12.73 -16.99 -7.83
N GLY A 84 -12.97 -16.07 -8.79
CA GLY A 84 -14.18 -15.24 -8.85
C GLY A 84 -14.23 -14.14 -7.79
N GLN A 85 -13.11 -13.82 -7.14
CA GLN A 85 -13.00 -12.72 -6.18
C GLN A 85 -12.34 -11.49 -6.84
N VAL A 86 -12.37 -10.35 -6.15
CA VAL A 86 -11.75 -9.11 -6.62
C VAL A 86 -10.67 -8.67 -5.64
N LYS A 87 -9.44 -8.63 -6.10
CA LYS A 87 -8.36 -7.96 -5.38
C LYS A 87 -8.46 -6.46 -5.60
N THR A 88 -8.44 -5.67 -4.54
CA THR A 88 -8.38 -4.19 -4.62
C THR A 88 -7.04 -3.66 -4.11
N SER A 89 -6.82 -2.35 -4.15
CA SER A 89 -5.55 -1.72 -3.77
C SER A 89 -5.60 -1.17 -2.34
N ALA A 90 -4.80 -1.74 -1.44
CA ALA A 90 -4.60 -1.20 -0.09
C ALA A 90 -4.06 0.23 -0.13
N ALA A 91 -3.12 0.53 -1.03
CA ALA A 91 -2.55 1.87 -1.17
C ALA A 91 -3.64 2.90 -1.52
N TRP A 92 -4.57 2.54 -2.40
CA TRP A 92 -5.69 3.40 -2.78
C TRP A 92 -6.66 3.60 -1.62
N LEU A 93 -7.00 2.53 -0.89
CA LEU A 93 -7.86 2.61 0.29
C LEU A 93 -7.28 3.55 1.35
N ILE A 94 -6.00 3.40 1.68
CA ILE A 94 -5.31 4.21 2.69
C ILE A 94 -5.26 5.69 2.25
N ASP A 95 -4.86 5.96 1.00
CA ASP A 95 -4.82 7.32 0.44
C ASP A 95 -6.20 8.00 0.49
N LYS A 96 -7.26 7.30 0.05
CA LYS A 96 -8.62 7.86 0.00
C LYS A 96 -9.34 7.88 1.34
N ALA A 97 -8.83 7.18 2.35
CA ALA A 97 -9.25 7.34 3.73
C ALA A 97 -8.67 8.63 4.36
N GLY A 98 -7.63 9.23 3.74
CA GLY A 98 -6.99 10.47 4.19
C GLY A 98 -5.55 10.28 4.67
N PHE A 99 -5.05 9.04 4.68
CA PHE A 99 -3.71 8.70 5.12
C PHE A 99 -2.74 8.78 3.93
N VAL A 100 -2.46 10.00 3.48
CA VAL A 100 -1.59 10.25 2.33
C VAL A 100 -0.10 9.99 2.65
N LYS A 101 0.75 10.00 1.63
CA LYS A 101 2.21 9.91 1.83
C LYS A 101 2.71 10.97 2.82
N GLY A 102 3.57 10.56 3.74
CA GLY A 102 4.08 11.44 4.80
C GLY A 102 3.14 11.64 5.99
N TYR A 103 1.95 11.03 6.00
CA TYR A 103 0.99 11.13 7.10
C TYR A 103 1.60 10.70 8.45
N GLY A 104 1.24 11.44 9.50
CA GLY A 104 1.71 11.24 10.88
C GLY A 104 2.75 12.28 11.29
N THR A 105 2.73 12.66 12.57
CA THR A 105 3.68 13.62 13.15
C THR A 105 4.63 12.97 14.16
N GLY A 106 4.30 11.76 14.63
CA GLY A 106 5.08 10.99 15.60
C GLY A 106 6.33 10.31 15.01
N PRO A 107 6.94 9.40 15.80
CA PRO A 107 8.17 8.70 15.43
C PRO A 107 7.96 7.62 14.37
N VAL A 108 6.72 7.19 14.13
CA VAL A 108 6.32 6.41 12.94
C VAL A 108 5.44 7.26 12.04
N ARG A 109 5.64 7.18 10.73
CA ARG A 109 4.82 7.86 9.73
C ARG A 109 4.59 6.97 8.53
N ILE A 110 3.66 7.34 7.66
CA ILE A 110 3.62 6.81 6.30
C ILE A 110 4.82 7.39 5.53
N SER A 111 5.50 6.54 4.74
CA SER A 111 6.60 6.95 3.86
C SER A 111 6.18 8.12 2.96
N THR A 112 7.10 9.06 2.71
CA THR A 112 6.83 10.16 1.76
C THR A 112 6.86 9.68 0.30
N LYS A 113 7.40 8.48 0.06
CA LYS A 113 7.54 7.86 -1.25
C LYS A 113 6.43 6.85 -1.55
N HIS A 114 5.95 6.11 -0.55
CA HIS A 114 4.99 5.02 -0.76
C HIS A 114 3.96 4.83 0.37
N THR A 115 2.67 4.94 0.04
CA THR A 115 1.56 4.93 1.01
C THR A 115 1.45 3.65 1.86
N LEU A 116 1.99 2.51 1.38
CA LEU A 116 1.93 1.26 2.14
C LEU A 116 3.08 1.09 3.13
N ALA A 117 4.12 1.91 3.08
CA ALA A 117 5.26 1.75 3.98
C ALA A 117 5.04 2.59 5.24
N LEU A 118 4.98 1.93 6.40
CA LEU A 118 5.11 2.58 7.70
C LEU A 118 6.59 2.64 8.08
N THR A 119 7.09 3.83 8.35
CA THR A 119 8.51 4.10 8.47
C THR A 119 8.88 4.66 9.83
N ASN A 120 9.95 4.12 10.40
CA ASN A 120 10.59 4.64 11.60
C ASN A 120 11.36 5.93 11.26
N ARG A 121 11.14 7.00 12.03
CA ARG A 121 11.83 8.29 11.86
C ARG A 121 13.09 8.43 12.74
N GLY A 122 13.50 7.37 13.42
CA GLY A 122 14.74 7.22 14.18
C GLY A 122 14.50 6.40 15.45
N GLU A 123 13.63 6.90 16.33
CA GLU A 123 13.46 6.41 17.70
C GLU A 123 12.12 5.70 17.94
N ALA A 124 11.46 5.21 16.90
CA ALA A 124 10.16 4.56 17.05
C ALA A 124 10.21 3.29 17.90
N THR A 125 9.20 3.12 18.73
CA THR A 125 8.90 1.87 19.43
C THR A 125 7.94 1.00 18.63
N THR A 126 7.81 -0.27 19.01
CA THR A 126 6.79 -1.17 18.45
C THR A 126 5.38 -0.62 18.67
N GLU A 127 5.10 0.00 19.82
CA GLU A 127 3.78 0.53 20.10
C GLU A 127 3.45 1.75 19.24
N ASP A 128 4.42 2.60 18.92
CA ASP A 128 4.23 3.70 17.96
C ASP A 128 3.82 3.18 16.58
N LEU A 129 4.46 2.09 16.13
CA LEU A 129 4.15 1.43 14.87
C LEU A 129 2.74 0.84 14.87
N LEU A 130 2.39 0.12 15.94
CA LEU A 130 1.08 -0.52 16.06
C LEU A 130 -0.03 0.50 16.24
N ALA A 131 0.21 1.61 16.94
CA ALA A 131 -0.75 2.69 17.09
C ALA A 131 -1.13 3.29 15.73
N LEU A 132 -0.14 3.66 14.90
CA LEU A 132 -0.40 4.15 13.55
C LEU A 132 -1.07 3.08 12.66
N ALA A 133 -0.64 1.83 12.76
CA ALA A 133 -1.26 0.75 12.00
C ALA A 133 -2.74 0.55 12.37
N ARG A 134 -3.09 0.58 13.67
CA ARG A 134 -4.49 0.51 14.14
C ARG A 134 -5.30 1.68 13.66
N GLU A 135 -4.75 2.88 13.69
CA GLU A 135 -5.39 4.09 13.19
C GLU A 135 -5.73 3.96 11.69
N VAL A 136 -4.78 3.51 10.87
CA VAL A 136 -5.00 3.28 9.44
C VAL A 136 -6.05 2.21 9.20
N VAL A 137 -6.00 1.08 9.92
CA VAL A 137 -7.00 0.00 9.82
C VAL A 137 -8.39 0.53 10.16
N ALA A 138 -8.52 1.25 11.26
CA ALA A 138 -9.79 1.81 11.70
C ALA A 138 -10.33 2.82 10.67
N GLY A 139 -9.52 3.76 10.22
CA GLY A 139 -9.97 4.78 9.27
C GLY A 139 -10.34 4.20 7.90
N VAL A 140 -9.65 3.17 7.41
CA VAL A 140 -10.03 2.48 6.17
C VAL A 140 -11.33 1.69 6.35
N ARG A 141 -11.50 1.01 7.48
CA ARG A 141 -12.75 0.30 7.80
C ARG A 141 -13.93 1.27 7.91
N ASP A 142 -13.73 2.40 8.55
CA ASP A 142 -14.79 3.40 8.73
C ASP A 142 -15.16 4.06 7.39
N ALA A 143 -14.17 4.40 6.57
CA ALA A 143 -14.39 5.00 5.25
C ALA A 143 -15.01 4.05 4.23
N PHE A 144 -14.60 2.78 4.22
CA PHE A 144 -14.85 1.87 3.09
C PHE A 144 -15.43 0.51 3.48
N GLY A 145 -15.53 0.19 4.78
CA GLY A 145 -15.97 -1.12 5.25
C GLY A 145 -14.98 -2.25 4.99
N VAL A 146 -13.73 -1.94 4.63
CA VAL A 146 -12.68 -2.92 4.34
C VAL A 146 -11.71 -2.97 5.51
N THR A 147 -11.43 -4.16 6.04
CA THR A 147 -10.41 -4.35 7.07
C THR A 147 -9.09 -4.74 6.41
N LEU A 148 -8.03 -3.95 6.66
CA LEU A 148 -6.69 -4.26 6.18
C LEU A 148 -6.04 -5.32 7.08
N VAL A 149 -5.17 -6.13 6.48
CA VAL A 149 -4.39 -7.17 7.19
C VAL A 149 -2.91 -6.87 7.01
N ASN A 150 -2.15 -6.91 8.11
CA ASN A 150 -0.71 -6.69 8.08
C ASN A 150 0.02 -7.82 7.31
N GLU A 151 0.99 -7.43 6.49
CA GLU A 151 1.91 -8.35 5.81
C GLU A 151 3.12 -8.72 6.70
N PRO A 152 3.74 -7.79 7.46
CA PRO A 152 4.84 -8.15 8.34
C PRO A 152 4.41 -9.12 9.44
N VAL A 153 5.28 -10.08 9.74
CA VAL A 153 5.11 -11.01 10.86
C VAL A 153 5.34 -10.27 12.18
N THR A 154 4.34 -10.31 13.07
CA THR A 154 4.48 -9.77 14.42
C THR A 154 5.00 -10.84 15.38
N VAL A 155 5.96 -10.49 16.22
CA VAL A 155 6.55 -11.39 17.23
C VAL A 155 6.26 -10.82 18.61
N GLY A 156 5.49 -11.56 19.42
CA GLY A 156 5.12 -11.13 20.78
C GLY A 156 4.09 -10.00 20.86
N VAL A 157 3.53 -9.56 19.73
CA VAL A 157 2.50 -8.52 19.63
C VAL A 157 1.46 -8.87 18.56
N ALA A 158 0.33 -8.19 18.57
CA ALA A 158 -0.74 -8.32 17.57
C ALA A 158 -1.28 -6.95 17.17
N LEU A 159 -1.85 -6.88 15.97
CA LEU A 159 -2.55 -5.71 15.44
C LEU A 159 -4.07 -5.82 15.65
#